data_AF-A0AAW4V8W0-F1
#
_entry.id   AF-A0AAW4V8W0-F1
#
_cell.length_a   1.000
_cell.length_b   1.000
_cell.length_c   1.000
_cell.angle_alpha   90.00
_cell.angle_beta   90.00
_cell.angle_gamma   90.00
#
_symmetry.space_group_name_H-M   'P 1'
#
loop_
_entity.id
_entity.type
_entity.pdbx_description
1 polymer ?
#
loop_
_entity_poly.entity_id
_entity_poly.type
_entity_poly.pdbx_seq_one_letter_code
_entity_poly.pdbx_strand_id
1 'polypeptide(L)'
;MVFLSSNQTMIQIILGVIIVSIGIFVFYKYPMKSDVRQVTLGALFVILAIILKRLAVMVPFLGFPSLKITLEVLPLIVAGLTLQPGYCFIVSIATDFLGLVLANAGGFPFLGFTLNAVLQTEIPCLLKIYLNEKNERLLERIVKIVMVIISLLGCLYVFKINEVNISGSSYQVTLPIKFTIFVIIAAMLTILFIFIRYYKNKLKEKDLRLFHLSILSVVAIELTVTMFLTPYWLQTMYGIPFFASQFVRILKSCVMIPVGIIIVYTMNRMIQKVIR
;
A
#
# COMPACT_ATOMS: atom_id res chain seq x y z
N MET A 1 30.27 1.84 1.68
CA MET A 1 29.93 1.48 0.29
C MET A 1 29.54 0.02 0.27
N VAL A 2 28.24 -0.30 0.26
CA VAL A 2 27.79 -1.68 0.02
C VAL A 2 27.89 -1.89 -1.48
N PHE A 3 28.82 -2.72 -1.93
CA PHE A 3 28.87 -3.18 -3.32
C PHE A 3 27.54 -3.88 -3.60
N LEU A 4 26.66 -3.22 -4.37
CA LEU A 4 25.48 -3.87 -4.95
C LEU A 4 25.98 -5.07 -5.76
N SER A 5 25.42 -6.26 -5.53
CA SER A 5 25.72 -7.40 -6.38
C SER A 5 25.36 -7.05 -7.83
N SER A 6 26.04 -7.63 -8.82
CA SER A 6 25.77 -7.36 -10.25
C SER A 6 24.29 -7.59 -10.63
N ASN A 7 23.55 -8.37 -9.85
CA ASN A 7 22.13 -8.60 -10.06
C ASN A 7 21.26 -7.45 -9.50
N GLN A 8 21.66 -6.84 -8.38
CA GLN A 8 20.94 -5.70 -7.80
C GLN A 8 21.09 -4.43 -8.63
N THR A 9 22.25 -4.19 -9.25
CA THR A 9 22.45 -3.06 -10.17
C THR A 9 21.57 -3.18 -11.41
N MET A 10 21.46 -4.39 -12.00
CA MET A 10 20.57 -4.65 -13.13
C MET A 10 19.09 -4.42 -12.79
N ILE A 11 18.65 -4.88 -11.60
CA ILE A 11 17.27 -4.63 -11.13
C ILE A 11 17.01 -3.13 -10.97
N GLN A 12 17.94 -2.36 -10.42
CA GLN A 12 17.78 -0.90 -10.30
C GLN A 12 17.69 -0.21 -11.66
N ILE A 13 18.49 -0.62 -12.65
CA ILE A 13 18.40 -0.08 -14.02
C ILE A 13 17.02 -0.35 -14.62
N ILE A 14 16.53 -1.59 -14.51
CA ILE A 14 15.20 -1.96 -15.01
C ILE A 14 14.11 -1.13 -14.32
N LEU A 15 14.20 -0.93 -13.00
CA LEU A 15 13.25 -0.12 -12.24
C LEU A 15 13.28 1.36 -12.67
N GLY A 16 14.47 1.90 -12.92
CA GLY A 16 14.62 3.24 -13.48
C GLY A 16 13.91 3.39 -14.82
N VAL A 17 14.10 2.42 -15.73
CA VAL A 17 13.42 2.40 -17.04
C VAL A 17 11.89 2.31 -16.87
N ILE A 18 11.40 1.48 -15.94
CA ILE A 18 9.96 1.36 -15.67
C ILE A 18 9.39 2.69 -15.15
N ILE A 19 10.04 3.34 -14.18
CA ILE A 19 9.57 4.63 -13.62
C ILE A 19 9.54 5.70 -14.71
N VAL A 20 10.57 5.78 -15.54
CA VAL A 20 10.62 6.74 -16.66
C VAL A 20 9.53 6.43 -17.68
N SER A 21 9.29 5.17 -18.01
CA SER A 21 8.24 4.76 -18.95
C SER A 21 6.84 5.11 -18.43
N ILE A 22 6.58 4.89 -17.13
CA ILE A 22 5.34 5.31 -16.47
C ILE A 22 5.21 6.83 -16.55
N GLY A 23 6.26 7.58 -16.21
CA GLY A 23 6.26 9.05 -16.31
C GLY A 23 5.93 9.54 -17.71
N ILE A 24 6.61 9.02 -18.74
CA ILE A 24 6.35 9.37 -20.14
C ILE A 24 4.89 9.07 -20.52
N PHE A 25 4.39 7.88 -20.18
CA PHE A 25 3.01 7.51 -20.47
C PHE A 25 2.00 8.46 -19.79
N VAL A 26 2.24 8.79 -18.52
CA VAL A 26 1.37 9.67 -17.73
C VAL A 26 1.36 11.08 -18.29
N PHE A 27 2.52 11.67 -18.57
CA PHE A 27 2.60 13.02 -19.14
C PHE A 27 2.10 13.10 -20.58
N TYR A 28 2.29 12.04 -21.37
CA TYR A 28 1.77 11.97 -22.74
C TYR A 28 0.25 11.89 -22.77
N LYS A 29 -0.35 11.02 -21.93
CA LYS A 29 -1.80 10.81 -21.90
C LYS A 29 -2.55 11.90 -21.14
N TYR A 30 -1.92 12.48 -20.12
CA TYR A 30 -2.49 13.50 -19.24
C TYR A 30 -1.54 14.70 -19.15
N PRO A 31 -1.54 15.60 -20.16
CA PRO A 31 -0.67 16.76 -20.15
C PRO A 31 -0.97 17.63 -18.93
N MET A 32 0.10 18.03 -18.25
CA MET A 32 0.02 18.80 -17.02
C MET A 32 -0.49 20.21 -17.34
N LYS A 33 -1.68 20.56 -16.85
CA LYS A 33 -2.16 21.95 -16.88
C LYS A 33 -1.68 22.63 -15.61
N SER A 34 -0.97 23.75 -15.74
CA SER A 34 -0.48 24.54 -14.59
C SER A 34 -1.66 25.17 -13.85
N ASP A 35 -2.12 24.50 -12.80
CA ASP A 35 -3.18 24.98 -11.92
C ASP A 35 -2.57 25.15 -10.52
N VAL A 36 -2.56 26.39 -10.03
CA VAL A 36 -2.01 26.77 -8.72
C VAL A 36 -2.60 25.90 -7.62
N ARG A 37 -3.88 25.53 -7.76
CA ARG A 37 -4.57 24.66 -6.82
C ARG A 37 -3.94 23.26 -6.71
N GLN A 38 -3.58 22.66 -7.83
CA GLN A 38 -3.03 21.31 -7.84
C GLN A 38 -1.59 21.29 -7.32
N VAL A 39 -0.82 22.36 -7.61
CA VAL A 39 0.52 22.54 -7.04
C VAL A 39 0.44 22.67 -5.51
N THR A 40 -0.44 23.53 -5.00
CA THR A 40 -0.57 23.78 -3.54
C THR A 40 -1.08 22.56 -2.78
N LEU A 41 -2.12 21.88 -3.29
CA LEU A 41 -2.60 20.63 -2.70
C LEU A 41 -1.52 19.53 -2.76
N GLY A 42 -0.79 19.43 -3.88
CA GLY A 42 0.34 18.50 -4.01
C GLY A 42 1.40 18.72 -2.93
N ALA A 43 1.84 19.96 -2.73
CA ALA A 43 2.82 20.30 -1.69
C ALA A 43 2.31 19.96 -0.28
N LEU A 44 1.04 20.24 0.02
CA LEU A 44 0.40 19.88 1.28
C LEU A 44 0.42 18.36 1.53
N PHE A 45 0.09 17.55 0.51
CA PHE A 45 0.15 16.10 0.64
C PHE A 45 1.58 15.59 0.80
N VAL A 46 2.56 16.19 0.13
CA VAL A 46 3.98 15.84 0.31
C VAL A 46 4.39 16.03 1.77
N ILE A 47 4.10 17.21 2.34
CA ILE A 47 4.44 17.53 3.72
C ILE A 47 3.71 16.56 4.68
N LEU A 48 2.42 16.34 4.47
CA LEU A 48 1.63 15.45 5.32
C LEU A 48 2.15 14.00 5.27
N ALA A 49 2.50 13.48 4.09
CA ALA A 49 3.06 12.15 3.93
C ALA A 49 4.40 12.01 4.66
N ILE A 50 5.28 13.00 4.57
CA ILE A 50 6.58 13.00 5.27
C ILE A 50 6.40 12.98 6.79
N ILE A 51 5.47 13.78 7.32
CA ILE A 51 5.17 13.81 8.77
C ILE A 51 4.65 12.44 9.22
N LEU A 52 3.70 11.85 8.49
CA LEU A 52 3.15 10.53 8.82
C LEU A 52 4.16 9.40 8.62
N LYS A 53 5.13 9.54 7.71
CA LYS A 53 6.23 8.59 7.52
C LYS A 53 7.10 8.47 8.78
N ARG A 54 7.26 9.56 9.53
CA ARG A 54 8.05 9.59 10.78
C ARG A 54 7.32 8.96 11.97
N LEU A 55 5.99 8.91 11.96
CA LEU A 55 5.19 8.23 12.98
C LEU A 55 5.11 6.71 12.79
N ALA A 56 5.87 6.16 11.84
CA ALA A 56 5.83 4.74 11.55
C ALA A 56 6.43 3.91 12.69
N VAL A 57 5.61 3.01 13.25
CA VAL A 57 6.04 2.07 14.28
C VAL A 57 6.62 0.83 13.60
N MET A 58 7.85 0.46 13.97
CA MET A 58 8.44 -0.82 13.62
C MET A 58 8.09 -1.84 14.69
N VAL A 59 7.35 -2.88 14.30
CA VAL A 59 7.10 -4.03 15.16
C VAL A 59 8.08 -5.14 14.73
N PRO A 60 9.05 -5.52 15.57
CA PRO A 60 9.88 -6.68 15.28
C PRO A 60 9.01 -7.93 15.30
N PHE A 61 9.04 -8.71 14.21
CA PHE A 61 8.33 -9.98 14.11
C PHE A 61 9.33 -11.04 13.67
N LEU A 62 9.42 -12.15 14.42
CA LEU A 62 10.36 -13.26 14.19
C LEU A 62 11.85 -12.86 14.21
N GLY A 63 12.25 -11.90 15.07
CA GLY A 63 13.64 -11.48 15.21
C GLY A 63 14.17 -10.56 14.10
N PHE A 64 13.36 -10.25 13.08
CA PHE A 64 13.68 -9.25 12.06
C PHE A 64 12.82 -8.00 12.23
N PRO A 65 13.40 -6.78 12.17
CA PRO A 65 12.65 -5.52 12.16
C PRO A 65 11.98 -5.30 10.79
N SER A 66 11.10 -6.22 10.38
CA SER A 66 10.55 -6.27 9.02
C SER A 66 9.14 -5.67 8.90
N LEU A 67 8.38 -5.60 10.00
CA LEU A 67 7.04 -5.03 9.98
C LEU A 67 7.07 -3.53 10.33
N LYS A 68 7.26 -2.70 9.31
CA LYS A 68 7.02 -1.25 9.42
C LYS A 68 5.55 -0.95 9.12
N ILE A 69 4.82 -0.43 10.12
CA ILE A 69 3.48 0.11 9.93
C ILE A 69 3.63 1.57 9.50
N THR A 70 3.68 1.81 8.19
CA THR A 70 3.78 3.16 7.64
C THR A 70 2.41 3.74 7.33
N LEU A 71 2.09 4.89 7.92
CA LEU A 71 0.84 5.64 7.67
C LEU A 71 0.96 6.60 6.47
N GLU A 72 2.15 6.74 5.88
CA GLU A 72 2.42 7.60 4.71
C GLU A 72 1.54 7.26 3.49
N VAL A 73 1.12 6.00 3.40
CA VAL A 73 0.32 5.49 2.29
C VAL A 73 -1.04 6.21 2.24
N LEU A 74 -1.59 6.63 3.40
CA LEU A 74 -2.94 7.21 3.47
C LEU A 74 -3.01 8.59 2.78
N PRO A 75 -2.14 9.58 3.08
CA PRO A 75 -2.10 10.83 2.33
C PRO A 75 -1.82 10.65 0.83
N LEU A 76 -0.98 9.69 0.45
CA LEU A 76 -0.67 9.41 -0.95
C LEU A 76 -1.90 8.89 -1.71
N ILE A 77 -2.70 8.02 -1.08
CA ILE A 77 -3.98 7.57 -1.66
C ILE A 77 -4.93 8.74 -1.86
N VAL A 78 -5.03 9.61 -0.86
CA VAL A 78 -5.89 10.80 -0.93
C VAL A 78 -5.40 11.77 -2.01
N ALA A 79 -4.08 11.94 -2.16
CA ALA A 79 -3.48 12.70 -3.25
C ALA A 79 -3.89 12.13 -4.62
N GLY A 80 -3.83 10.81 -4.79
CA GLY A 80 -4.28 10.12 -6.01
C GLY A 80 -5.76 10.35 -6.33
N LEU A 81 -6.62 10.35 -5.32
CA LEU A 81 -8.07 10.59 -5.50
C LEU A 81 -8.41 12.07 -5.75
N THR A 82 -7.50 13.00 -5.47
CA THR A 82 -7.77 14.45 -5.56
C THR A 82 -7.09 15.10 -6.76
N LEU A 83 -5.82 14.80 -6.99
CA LEU A 83 -4.97 15.38 -8.04
C LEU A 83 -5.13 14.69 -9.40
N GLN A 84 -4.59 15.33 -10.45
CA GLN A 84 -4.46 14.73 -11.78
C GLN A 84 -3.21 13.84 -11.88
N PRO A 85 -3.17 12.87 -12.82
CA PRO A 85 -2.10 11.88 -12.92
C PRO A 85 -0.68 12.47 -12.96
N GLY A 86 -0.45 13.55 -13.71
CA GLY A 86 0.87 14.20 -13.78
C GLY A 86 1.32 14.78 -12.44
N TYR A 87 0.41 15.36 -11.65
CA TYR A 87 0.72 15.84 -10.31
C TYR A 87 0.96 14.69 -9.33
N CYS A 88 0.21 13.59 -9.47
CA CYS A 88 0.41 12.39 -8.65
C CYS A 88 1.84 11.87 -8.78
N PHE A 89 2.35 11.71 -10.01
CA PHE A 89 3.70 11.24 -10.28
C PHE A 89 4.78 12.12 -9.63
N ILE A 90 4.65 13.44 -9.75
CA ILE A 90 5.59 14.40 -9.13
C ILE A 90 5.52 14.32 -7.60
N VAL A 91 4.31 14.27 -7.03
CA VAL A 91 4.10 14.19 -5.58
C VAL A 91 4.75 12.94 -4.99
N SER A 92 4.64 11.78 -5.65
CA SER A 92 5.24 10.53 -5.18
C SER A 92 6.76 10.52 -5.27
N ILE A 93 7.34 11.03 -6.37
CA ILE A 93 8.80 11.16 -6.47
C ILE A 93 9.33 12.14 -5.41
N ALA A 94 8.66 13.29 -5.24
CA ALA A 94 9.06 14.28 -4.25
C ALA A 94 8.98 13.74 -2.81
N THR A 95 7.92 13.01 -2.46
CA THR A 95 7.77 12.42 -1.12
C THR A 95 8.83 11.36 -0.83
N ASP A 96 9.15 10.50 -1.78
CA ASP A 96 10.17 9.49 -1.58
C ASP A 96 11.56 10.13 -1.45
N PHE A 97 11.91 11.04 -2.36
CA PHE A 97 13.19 11.74 -2.34
C PHE A 97 13.38 12.55 -1.04
N LEU A 98 12.42 13.40 -0.68
CA LEU A 98 12.50 14.18 0.55
C LEU A 98 12.48 13.29 1.80
N GLY A 99 11.73 12.19 1.76
CA GLY A 99 11.72 11.20 2.83
C GLY A 99 13.09 10.56 3.06
N LEU A 100 13.84 10.30 1.99
CA LEU A 100 15.19 9.75 2.06
C LEU A 100 16.21 10.77 2.58
N VAL A 101 16.14 12.00 2.08
CA VAL A 101 16.99 13.11 2.54
C VAL A 101 16.82 13.35 4.03
N LEU A 102 15.57 13.40 4.52
CA LEU A 102 15.28 13.63 5.94
C LEU A 102 15.58 12.44 6.85
N ALA A 103 15.66 11.23 6.30
CA ALA A 103 16.00 10.03 7.05
C ALA A 103 17.51 9.87 7.28
N ASN A 104 18.36 10.74 6.73
CA ASN A 104 19.82 10.63 6.75
C ASN A 104 20.30 9.22 6.31
N ALA A 105 19.57 8.60 5.39
CA ALA A 105 19.96 7.31 4.82
C ALA A 105 21.14 7.56 3.88
N GLY A 106 22.38 7.45 4.38
CA GLY A 106 23.62 7.73 3.64
C GLY A 106 23.95 6.74 2.51
N GLY A 107 22.95 6.12 1.88
CA GLY A 107 23.07 5.17 0.78
C GLY A 107 22.18 5.53 -0.40
N PHE A 108 22.47 4.96 -1.57
CA PHE A 108 21.70 5.20 -2.79
C PHE A 108 20.24 4.73 -2.62
N PRO A 109 19.23 5.53 -3.04
CA PRO A 109 17.83 5.15 -3.00
C PRO A 109 17.57 3.83 -3.71
N PHE A 110 16.85 2.90 -3.07
CA PHE A 110 16.35 1.74 -3.79
C PHE A 110 15.11 2.12 -4.59
N LEU A 111 15.25 2.19 -5.92
CA LEU A 111 14.20 2.63 -6.85
C LEU A 111 12.90 1.82 -6.77
N GLY A 112 12.93 0.60 -6.25
CA GLY A 112 11.69 -0.18 -6.04
C GLY A 112 10.76 0.44 -4.99
N PHE A 113 11.32 1.13 -3.97
CA PHE A 113 10.48 1.88 -3.02
C PHE A 113 9.94 3.18 -3.63
N THR A 114 10.70 3.81 -4.52
CA THR A 114 10.21 4.95 -5.32
C THR A 114 9.06 4.51 -6.23
N LEU A 115 9.19 3.34 -6.89
CA LEU A 115 8.11 2.76 -7.70
C LEU A 115 6.86 2.47 -6.84
N ASN A 116 7.05 1.97 -5.62
CA ASN A 116 5.93 1.79 -4.69
C ASN A 116 5.21 3.11 -4.38
N ALA A 117 5.95 4.20 -4.13
CA ALA A 117 5.35 5.51 -3.87
C ALA A 117 4.56 6.01 -5.10
N VAL A 118 5.12 5.87 -6.30
CA VAL A 118 4.45 6.23 -7.56
C VAL A 118 3.12 5.48 -7.71
N LEU A 119 3.15 4.15 -7.58
CA LEU A 119 1.96 3.31 -7.70
C LEU A 119 0.90 3.61 -6.62
N GLN A 120 1.32 3.96 -5.39
CA GLN A 120 0.40 4.35 -4.31
C GLN A 120 -0.42 5.60 -4.63
N THR A 121 0.10 6.52 -5.44
CA THR A 121 -0.63 7.72 -5.89
C THR A 121 -1.34 7.53 -7.23
N GLU A 122 -0.74 6.77 -8.14
CA GLU A 122 -1.25 6.64 -9.51
C GLU A 122 -2.42 5.66 -9.61
N ILE A 123 -2.35 4.52 -8.91
CA ILE A 123 -3.44 3.52 -8.94
C ILE A 123 -4.79 4.17 -8.55
N PRO A 124 -4.92 4.89 -7.43
CA PRO A 124 -6.17 5.57 -7.06
C PRO A 124 -6.60 6.61 -8.09
N CYS A 125 -5.65 7.32 -8.70
CA CYS A 125 -5.92 8.35 -9.70
C CYS A 125 -6.50 7.74 -10.97
N LEU A 126 -5.90 6.67 -11.48
CA LEU A 126 -6.38 5.95 -12.66
C LEU A 126 -7.73 5.28 -12.37
N LEU A 127 -7.89 4.67 -11.19
CA LEU A 127 -9.17 4.10 -10.78
C LEU A 127 -10.29 5.15 -10.82
N LYS A 128 -10.04 6.36 -10.29
CA LYS A 128 -11.00 7.47 -10.34
C LYS A 128 -11.38 7.88 -11.77
N ILE A 129 -10.44 7.85 -12.72
CA ILE A 129 -10.67 8.30 -14.11
C ILE A 129 -11.42 7.24 -14.93
N TYR A 130 -11.06 5.96 -14.78
CA TYR A 130 -11.56 4.89 -15.65
C TYR A 130 -12.77 4.13 -15.09
N LEU A 131 -13.04 4.20 -13.79
CA LEU A 131 -14.20 3.49 -13.24
C LEU A 131 -15.50 4.23 -13.50
N ASN A 132 -16.42 3.49 -14.11
CA ASN A 132 -17.84 3.83 -14.21
C ASN A 132 -18.61 3.22 -13.03
N GLU A 133 -19.74 3.81 -12.62
CA GLU A 133 -20.48 3.42 -11.40
C GLU A 133 -20.92 1.95 -11.38
N LYS A 134 -21.18 1.34 -12.56
CA LYS A 134 -21.49 -0.09 -12.70
C LYS A 134 -20.27 -0.98 -12.41
N ASN A 135 -19.08 -0.54 -12.83
CA ASN A 135 -17.82 -1.27 -12.63
C ASN A 135 -17.34 -1.17 -11.18
N GLU A 136 -17.65 -0.07 -10.47
CA GLU A 136 -17.30 0.10 -9.04
C GLU A 136 -17.86 -1.04 -8.18
N ARG A 137 -19.14 -1.39 -8.35
CA ARG A 137 -19.77 -2.47 -7.57
C ARG A 137 -19.20 -3.85 -7.89
N LEU A 138 -18.86 -4.08 -9.17
CA LEU A 138 -18.23 -5.32 -9.61
C LEU A 138 -16.80 -5.43 -9.05
N LEU A 139 -16.02 -4.35 -9.11
CA LEU A 139 -14.67 -4.30 -8.57
C LEU A 139 -14.66 -4.44 -7.05
N GLU A 140 -15.61 -3.82 -6.33
CA GLU A 140 -15.77 -4.04 -4.88
C GLU A 140 -16.00 -5.53 -4.58
N ARG A 141 -16.83 -6.23 -5.37
CA ARG A 141 -17.09 -7.66 -5.20
C ARG A 141 -15.85 -8.50 -5.50
N ILE A 142 -15.15 -8.22 -6.60
CA ILE A 142 -13.91 -8.91 -6.98
C ILE A 142 -12.87 -8.75 -5.88
N VAL A 143 -12.68 -7.54 -5.38
CA VAL A 143 -11.72 -7.24 -4.30
C VAL A 143 -12.01 -8.06 -3.03
N LYS A 144 -13.29 -8.14 -2.62
CA LYS A 144 -13.69 -8.98 -1.47
C LYS A 144 -13.37 -10.45 -1.68
N ILE A 145 -13.62 -10.96 -2.89
CA ILE A 145 -13.29 -12.35 -3.24
C ILE A 145 -11.78 -12.58 -3.20
N VAL A 146 -10.99 -11.68 -3.80
CA VAL A 146 -9.52 -11.77 -3.82
C VAL A 146 -8.95 -11.76 -2.39
N MET A 147 -9.46 -10.90 -1.51
CA MET A 147 -9.07 -10.87 -0.09
C MET A 147 -9.32 -12.22 0.61
N VAL A 148 -10.48 -12.83 0.38
CA VAL A 148 -10.81 -14.14 0.93
C VAL A 148 -9.87 -15.22 0.38
N ILE A 149 -9.61 -15.22 -0.93
CA ILE A 149 -8.68 -16.19 -1.56
C ILE A 149 -7.27 -16.06 -0.97
N ILE A 150 -6.75 -14.83 -0.82
CA ILE A 150 -5.41 -14.61 -0.26
C ILE A 150 -5.33 -15.08 1.18
N SER A 151 -6.38 -14.84 1.97
CA SER A 151 -6.43 -15.34 3.35
C SER A 151 -6.42 -16.87 3.40
N LEU A 152 -7.17 -17.54 2.52
CA LEU A 152 -7.16 -19.00 2.38
C LEU A 152 -5.78 -19.53 1.97
N LEU A 153 -5.12 -18.90 1.00
CA LEU A 153 -3.75 -19.24 0.59
C LEU A 153 -2.74 -19.04 1.74
N GLY A 154 -2.88 -17.96 2.50
CA GLY A 154 -2.07 -17.71 3.70
C GLY A 154 -2.26 -18.81 4.75
N CYS A 155 -3.49 -19.25 4.98
CA CYS A 155 -3.79 -20.37 5.87
C CYS A 155 -3.15 -21.67 5.38
N LEU A 156 -3.31 -22.03 4.10
CA LEU A 156 -2.68 -23.21 3.50
C LEU A 156 -1.15 -23.19 3.63
N TYR A 157 -0.54 -22.01 3.53
CA TYR A 157 0.90 -21.84 3.70
C TYR A 157 1.34 -22.06 5.16
N VAL A 158 0.60 -21.55 6.15
CA VAL A 158 0.85 -21.83 7.58
C VAL A 158 0.77 -23.32 7.88
N PHE A 159 -0.13 -24.05 7.23
CA PHE A 159 -0.22 -25.50 7.36
C PHE A 159 1.02 -26.22 6.81
N LYS A 160 1.64 -25.70 5.74
CA LYS A 160 2.82 -26.28 5.08
C LYS A 160 4.14 -26.06 5.83
N ILE A 161 4.26 -24.99 6.62
CA ILE A 161 5.49 -24.74 7.42
C ILE A 161 5.46 -25.59 8.68
N ASN A 162 6.48 -26.41 8.90
CA ASN A 162 6.61 -27.25 10.11
C ASN A 162 7.60 -26.67 11.14
N GLU A 163 8.58 -25.88 10.71
CA GLU A 163 9.59 -25.29 11.57
C GLU A 163 9.86 -23.84 11.19
N VAL A 164 9.94 -22.95 12.18
CA VAL A 164 10.37 -21.57 12.00
C VAL A 164 11.64 -21.38 12.82
N ASN A 165 12.76 -21.17 12.13
CA ASN A 165 14.04 -20.87 12.79
C ASN A 165 14.04 -19.41 13.22
N ILE A 166 13.97 -19.17 14.52
CA ILE A 166 14.08 -17.83 15.11
C ILE A 166 15.40 -17.80 15.87
N SER A 167 16.34 -17.00 15.38
CA SER A 167 17.57 -16.61 16.09
C SER A 167 18.31 -17.78 16.78
N GLY A 168 18.60 -18.86 16.07
CA GLY A 168 19.38 -20.00 16.60
C GLY A 168 18.59 -21.01 17.44
N SER A 169 17.27 -20.83 17.60
CA SER A 169 16.37 -21.83 18.17
C SER A 169 15.25 -22.18 17.17
N SER A 170 15.18 -23.46 16.80
CA SER A 170 14.14 -24.00 15.93
C SER A 170 12.86 -24.18 16.74
N TYR A 171 11.89 -23.27 16.55
CA TYR A 171 10.56 -23.43 17.11
C TYR A 171 9.75 -24.32 16.17
N GLN A 172 9.44 -25.53 16.63
CA GLN A 172 8.51 -26.41 15.93
C GLN A 172 7.11 -25.79 16.02
N VAL A 173 6.49 -25.57 14.86
CA VAL A 173 5.14 -25.03 14.80
C VAL A 173 4.16 -26.17 15.03
N THR A 174 3.85 -26.44 16.29
CA THR A 174 2.90 -27.49 16.68
C THR A 174 1.50 -27.19 16.13
N LEU A 175 0.74 -28.23 15.79
CA LEU A 175 -0.65 -28.14 15.27
C LEU A 175 -1.57 -27.16 16.02
N PRO A 176 -1.52 -27.04 17.36
CA PRO A 176 -2.32 -26.06 18.10
C PRO A 176 -2.02 -24.61 17.70
N ILE A 177 -0.75 -24.26 17.47
CA ILE A 177 -0.32 -22.90 17.08
C ILE A 177 -0.79 -22.57 15.66
N LYS A 178 -0.81 -23.56 14.76
CA LYS A 178 -1.36 -23.39 13.39
C LYS A 178 -2.85 -23.08 13.43
N PHE A 179 -3.59 -23.79 14.28
CA PHE A 179 -5.03 -23.61 14.43
C PHE A 179 -5.38 -22.26 15.09
N THR A 180 -4.62 -21.81 16.09
CA THR A 180 -4.85 -20.49 16.70
C THR A 180 -4.62 -19.35 15.71
N ILE A 181 -3.57 -19.41 14.89
CA ILE A 181 -3.31 -18.44 13.81
C ILE A 181 -4.47 -18.42 12.81
N PHE A 182 -4.97 -19.58 12.41
CA PHE A 182 -6.12 -19.69 11.49
C PHE A 182 -7.37 -19.01 12.06
N VAL A 183 -7.71 -19.28 13.32
CA VAL A 183 -8.87 -18.68 14.00
C VAL A 183 -8.73 -17.17 14.11
N ILE A 184 -7.53 -16.66 14.42
CA ILE A 184 -7.27 -15.21 14.51
C ILE A 184 -7.47 -14.53 13.15
N ILE A 185 -6.94 -15.11 12.07
CA ILE A 185 -7.09 -14.55 10.71
C ILE A 185 -8.56 -14.54 10.30
N ALA A 186 -9.28 -15.64 10.51
CA ALA A 186 -10.69 -15.75 10.18
C ALA A 186 -11.55 -14.75 10.97
N ALA A 187 -11.29 -14.61 12.28
CA ALA A 187 -11.98 -13.64 13.14
C ALA A 187 -11.71 -12.19 12.71
N MET A 188 -10.46 -11.84 12.36
CA MET A 188 -10.13 -10.50 11.88
C MET A 188 -10.83 -10.16 10.56
N LEU A 189 -10.95 -11.12 9.64
CA LEU A 189 -11.64 -10.92 8.36
C LEU A 189 -13.16 -10.75 8.54
N THR A 190 -13.79 -11.54 9.41
CA THR A 190 -15.23 -11.41 9.65
C THR A 190 -15.56 -10.06 10.28
N ILE A 191 -14.76 -9.59 11.24
CA ILE A 191 -14.89 -8.25 11.83
C ILE A 191 -14.76 -7.16 10.75
N LEU A 192 -13.78 -7.29 9.84
CA LEU A 192 -13.60 -6.37 8.72
C LEU A 192 -14.84 -6.30 7.81
N PHE A 193 -15.41 -7.44 7.44
CA PHE A 193 -16.61 -7.48 6.60
C PHE A 193 -17.83 -6.86 7.28
N ILE A 194 -18.02 -7.11 8.58
CA ILE A 194 -19.08 -6.49 9.38
C ILE A 194 -18.91 -4.98 9.41
N PHE A 195 -17.69 -4.50 9.65
CA PHE A 195 -17.37 -3.08 9.71
C PHE A 195 -17.67 -2.35 8.40
N ILE A 196 -17.26 -2.93 7.26
CA ILE A 196 -17.56 -2.37 5.92
C ILE A 196 -19.08 -2.28 5.70
N ARG A 197 -19.82 -3.33 6.07
CA ARG A 197 -21.29 -3.36 5.92
C ARG A 197 -21.98 -2.32 6.80
N TYR A 198 -21.51 -2.14 8.04
CA TYR A 198 -22.03 -1.15 8.97
C TYR A 198 -21.92 0.28 8.41
N TYR A 199 -20.74 0.66 7.91
CA TYR A 199 -20.54 1.99 7.33
C TYR A 199 -21.34 2.21 6.04
N LYS A 200 -21.41 1.19 5.17
CA LYS A 200 -22.18 1.27 3.91
C LYS A 200 -23.63 1.65 4.14
N ASN A 201 -24.25 1.14 5.21
CA ASN A 201 -25.66 1.36 5.51
C ASN A 201 -25.97 2.78 6.04
N LYS A 202 -24.96 3.55 6.49
CA LYS A 202 -25.16 4.91 7.03
C LYS A 202 -24.94 6.05 6.01
N LEU A 203 -24.54 5.75 4.78
CA LEU A 203 -24.10 6.76 3.81
C LEU A 203 -25.18 7.13 2.79
N LYS A 204 -25.20 8.42 2.38
CA LYS A 204 -26.04 8.94 1.29
C LYS A 204 -25.42 8.61 -0.09
N GLU A 205 -26.20 8.61 -1.17
CA GLU A 205 -25.75 8.15 -2.51
C GLU A 205 -24.46 8.81 -3.04
N LYS A 206 -24.30 10.14 -2.93
CA LYS A 206 -23.06 10.82 -3.37
C LYS A 206 -21.84 10.45 -2.52
N ASP A 207 -22.04 10.28 -1.21
CA ASP A 207 -21.00 9.84 -0.28
C ASP A 207 -20.66 8.35 -0.48
N LEU A 208 -21.60 7.55 -1.00
CA LEU A 208 -21.41 6.12 -1.28
C LEU A 208 -20.41 5.89 -2.42
N ARG A 209 -20.44 6.71 -3.47
CA ARG A 209 -19.46 6.62 -4.57
C ARG A 209 -18.03 6.92 -4.09
N LEU A 210 -17.87 8.00 -3.32
CA LEU A 210 -16.59 8.35 -2.70
C LEU A 210 -16.08 7.22 -1.78
N PHE A 211 -16.99 6.58 -1.06
CA PHE A 211 -16.67 5.45 -0.20
C PHE A 211 -16.22 4.21 -0.99
N HIS A 212 -16.92 3.83 -2.07
CA HIS A 212 -16.51 2.70 -2.92
C HIS A 212 -15.14 2.94 -3.58
N LEU A 213 -14.88 4.14 -4.08
CA LEU A 213 -13.56 4.50 -4.63
C LEU A 213 -12.45 4.43 -3.58
N SER A 214 -12.74 4.87 -2.35
CA SER A 214 -11.78 4.79 -1.23
C SER A 214 -11.47 3.33 -0.87
N ILE A 215 -12.50 2.47 -0.79
CA ILE A 215 -12.33 1.02 -0.58
C ILE A 215 -11.46 0.42 -1.67
N LEU A 216 -11.80 0.67 -2.93
CA LEU A 216 -11.09 0.09 -4.06
C LEU A 216 -9.63 0.53 -4.08
N SER A 217 -9.37 1.81 -3.83
CA SER A 217 -8.01 2.36 -3.83
C SER A 217 -7.15 1.77 -2.72
N VAL A 218 -7.66 1.74 -1.48
CA VAL A 218 -6.93 1.19 -0.32
C VAL A 218 -6.63 -0.28 -0.55
N VAL A 219 -7.61 -1.08 -0.97
CA VAL A 219 -7.37 -2.51 -1.16
C VAL A 219 -6.49 -2.79 -2.38
N ALA A 220 -6.65 -2.06 -3.50
CA ALA A 220 -5.78 -2.22 -4.65
C ALA A 220 -4.31 -1.99 -4.29
N ILE A 221 -4.02 -1.00 -3.46
CA ILE A 221 -2.65 -0.69 -3.01
C ILE A 221 -2.13 -1.70 -2.00
N GLU A 222 -2.95 -2.11 -1.03
CA GLU A 222 -2.53 -3.14 -0.08
C GLU A 222 -2.23 -4.45 -0.81
N LEU A 223 -3.07 -4.84 -1.77
CA LEU A 223 -2.82 -6.04 -2.57
C LEU A 223 -1.60 -5.90 -3.47
N THR A 224 -1.51 -4.86 -4.28
CA THR A 224 -0.42 -4.74 -5.27
C THR A 224 0.91 -4.33 -4.63
N VAL A 225 0.92 -3.24 -3.87
CA VAL A 225 2.15 -2.63 -3.38
C VAL A 225 2.61 -3.29 -2.09
N THR A 226 1.75 -3.37 -1.07
CA THR A 226 2.19 -3.80 0.26
C THR A 226 2.34 -5.32 0.34
N MET A 227 1.47 -6.09 -0.32
CA MET A 227 1.53 -7.56 -0.37
C MET A 227 2.42 -8.11 -1.49
N PHE A 228 2.48 -7.57 -2.70
CA PHE A 228 3.36 -8.16 -3.74
C PHE A 228 4.72 -7.48 -3.83
N LEU A 229 4.73 -6.19 -4.16
CA LEU A 229 5.98 -5.50 -4.49
C LEU A 229 6.91 -5.37 -3.28
N THR A 230 6.38 -4.99 -2.12
CA THR A 230 7.23 -4.74 -0.95
C THR A 230 8.00 -5.99 -0.46
N PRO A 231 7.40 -7.18 -0.26
CA PRO A 231 8.17 -8.36 0.10
C PRO A 231 9.15 -8.80 -0.99
N TYR A 232 8.84 -8.55 -2.27
CA TYR A 232 9.78 -8.81 -3.37
C TYR A 232 11.04 -7.91 -3.26
N TRP A 233 10.87 -6.63 -2.94
CA TRP A 233 11.99 -5.72 -2.67
C TRP A 233 12.78 -6.14 -1.44
N LEU A 234 12.11 -6.56 -0.36
CA LEU A 234 12.77 -7.00 0.86
C LEU A 234 13.58 -8.30 0.64
N GLN A 235 13.08 -9.22 -0.17
CA GLN A 235 13.84 -10.41 -0.55
C GLN A 235 15.07 -10.02 -1.35
N THR A 236 14.94 -9.11 -2.32
CA THR A 236 16.04 -8.69 -3.19
C THR A 236 17.13 -7.93 -2.42
N MET A 237 16.75 -7.07 -1.47
CA MET A 237 17.67 -6.23 -0.71
C MET A 237 18.27 -6.92 0.52
N TYR A 238 17.44 -7.61 1.30
CA TYR A 238 17.80 -8.12 2.62
C TYR A 238 17.84 -9.65 2.68
N GLY A 239 17.52 -10.35 1.58
CA GLY A 239 17.48 -11.81 1.55
C GLY A 239 16.33 -12.43 2.36
N ILE A 240 15.37 -11.63 2.82
CA ILE A 240 14.26 -12.11 3.65
C ILE A 240 13.33 -13.00 2.79
N PRO A 241 12.94 -14.20 3.26
CA PRO A 241 12.05 -15.07 2.52
C PRO A 241 10.71 -14.39 2.19
N PHE A 242 10.35 -14.37 0.90
CA PHE A 242 9.14 -13.71 0.38
C PHE A 242 7.89 -14.11 1.16
N PHE A 243 7.67 -15.41 1.30
CA PHE A 243 6.47 -15.94 1.92
C PHE A 243 6.38 -15.66 3.42
N ALA A 244 7.52 -15.63 4.13
CA ALA A 244 7.56 -15.26 5.53
C ALA A 244 7.17 -13.79 5.72
N SER A 245 7.74 -12.89 4.90
CA SER A 245 7.36 -11.47 4.91
C SER A 245 5.88 -11.27 4.54
N GLN A 246 5.38 -12.05 3.58
CA GLN A 246 4.02 -11.95 3.09
C GLN A 246 2.99 -12.31 4.16
N PHE A 247 3.25 -13.35 4.95
CA PHE A 247 2.35 -13.77 6.02
C PHE A 247 2.12 -12.65 7.05
N VAL A 248 3.18 -11.97 7.51
CA VAL A 248 3.05 -10.88 8.48
C VAL A 248 2.29 -9.68 7.88
N ARG A 249 2.45 -9.45 6.57
CA ARG A 249 1.73 -8.38 5.84
C ARG A 249 0.25 -8.67 5.69
N ILE A 250 -0.15 -9.93 5.52
CA ILE A 250 -1.56 -10.33 5.51
C ILE A 250 -2.20 -9.97 6.86
N LEU A 251 -1.55 -10.32 7.98
CA LEU A 251 -2.03 -9.97 9.31
C LEU A 251 -2.17 -8.46 9.51
N LYS A 252 -1.15 -7.67 9.11
CA LYS A 252 -1.21 -6.20 9.15
C LYS A 252 -2.34 -5.66 8.29
N SER A 253 -2.53 -6.18 7.08
CA SER A 253 -3.51 -5.68 6.11
C SER A 253 -4.94 -5.84 6.62
N CYS A 254 -5.22 -6.90 7.38
CA CYS A 254 -6.54 -7.09 8.00
C CYS A 254 -6.94 -5.91 8.91
N VAL A 255 -5.97 -5.26 9.56
CA VAL A 255 -6.20 -4.07 10.40
C VAL A 255 -6.05 -2.78 9.60
N MET A 256 -5.06 -2.70 8.71
CA MET A 256 -4.76 -1.46 7.97
C MET A 256 -5.84 -1.14 6.93
N ILE A 257 -6.45 -2.14 6.29
CA ILE A 257 -7.51 -1.92 5.30
C ILE A 257 -8.71 -1.16 5.89
N PRO A 258 -9.37 -1.60 6.98
CA PRO A 258 -10.50 -0.86 7.54
C PRO A 258 -10.08 0.53 8.02
N VAL A 259 -8.95 0.65 8.72
CA VAL A 259 -8.44 1.94 9.20
C VAL A 259 -8.17 2.89 8.03
N GLY A 260 -7.51 2.40 6.99
CA GLY A 260 -7.19 3.15 5.79
C GLY A 260 -8.44 3.59 5.04
N ILE A 261 -9.45 2.73 4.92
CA ILE A 261 -10.74 3.09 4.30
C ILE A 261 -11.39 4.26 5.04
N ILE A 262 -11.46 4.21 6.38
CA ILE A 262 -12.09 5.28 7.18
C ILE A 262 -11.34 6.59 7.00
N ILE A 263 -10.00 6.56 7.13
CA ILE A 263 -9.16 7.75 7.07
C ILE A 263 -9.21 8.35 5.67
N VAL A 264 -8.97 7.56 4.63
CA VAL A 264 -8.98 8.01 3.22
C VAL A 264 -10.35 8.57 2.86
N TYR A 265 -11.44 7.87 3.22
CA TYR A 265 -12.80 8.36 2.97
C TYR A 265 -13.05 9.70 3.67
N THR A 266 -12.71 9.80 4.95
CA THR A 266 -12.96 11.01 5.76
C THR A 266 -12.15 12.18 5.24
N MET A 267 -10.86 11.99 4.97
CA MET A 267 -9.99 13.02 4.38
C MET A 267 -10.51 13.47 3.03
N ASN A 268 -10.77 12.52 2.11
CA ASN A 268 -11.25 12.85 0.78
C ASN A 268 -12.59 13.60 0.83
N ARG A 269 -13.52 13.21 1.72
CA ARG A 269 -14.79 13.90 1.91
C ARG A 269 -14.59 15.34 2.41
N MET A 270 -13.70 15.56 3.38
CA MET A 270 -13.39 16.91 3.87
C MET A 270 -12.80 17.78 2.77
N ILE A 271 -11.84 17.24 2.02
CA ILE A 271 -11.18 17.94 0.91
C ILE A 271 -12.21 18.31 -0.16
N GLN A 272 -13.07 17.38 -0.58
CA GLN A 272 -14.13 17.64 -1.57
C GLN A 272 -15.11 18.73 -1.12
N LYS A 273 -15.34 18.92 0.18
CA LYS A 273 -16.17 20.02 0.70
C LYS A 273 -15.47 21.37 0.65
N VAL A 274 -14.17 21.40 0.90
CA VAL A 274 -13.36 22.65 0.83
C VAL A 274 -13.07 23.02 -0.62
N ILE A 275 -13.01 22.02 -1.51
CA ILE A 275 -12.69 22.20 -2.91
C ILE A 275 -13.86 22.72 -3.75
N ARG A 276 -15.09 22.50 -3.29
CA ARG A 276 -16.32 22.86 -4.00
C ARG A 276 -16.77 24.25 -3.61
#